data_AF-W1XSR0-F1
#
_entry.id   AF-W1XSR0-F1
#
_cell.length_a   1.000
_cell.length_b   1.000
_cell.length_c   1.000
_cell.angle_alpha   90.00
_cell.angle_beta   90.00
_cell.angle_gamma   90.00
#
_symmetry.space_group_name_H-M   'P 1'
#
loop_
_entity.id
_entity.type
_entity.pdbx_description
1 polymer ?
#
loop_
_entity_poly.entity_id
_entity_poly.type
_entity_poly.pdbx_seq_one_letter_code
_entity_poly.pdbx_strand_id
1 'polypeptide(L)' 'IFQMVGGLRASMGYCGCHNIQEMIENTQFIQITAAGLKESHPHDVSITVEAPNYSG' A
#
# COMPACT_ATOMS: atom_id res chain seq x y z
N ILE A 1 -4.34 -15.57 -0.04
CA ILE A 1 -3.00 -15.53 0.60
C ILE A 1 -1.95 -14.85 -0.29
N PHE A 2 -1.90 -15.14 -1.60
CA PHE A 2 -0.92 -14.53 -2.52
C PHE A 2 -0.94 -12.99 -2.56
N GLN A 3 -2.12 -12.36 -2.57
CA GLN A 3 -2.22 -10.89 -2.65
C GLN A 3 -1.65 -10.18 -1.42
N MET A 4 -1.90 -10.71 -0.23
CA MET A 4 -1.36 -10.14 1.02
C MET A 4 0.17 -10.24 1.07
N VAL A 5 0.72 -11.41 0.74
CA VAL A 5 2.19 -11.61 0.72
C VAL A 5 2.84 -10.79 -0.40
N GLY A 6 2.19 -10.68 -1.55
CA GLY A 6 2.64 -9.84 -2.68
C GLY A 6 2.69 -8.37 -2.31
N GLY A 7 1.63 -7.86 -1.66
CA GLY A 7 1.57 -6.48 -1.19
C GLY A 7 2.67 -6.15 -0.17
N LEU A 8 2.90 -7.04 0.80
CA LEU A 8 3.97 -6.87 1.79
C LEU A 8 5.37 -6.85 1.14
N ARG A 9 5.62 -7.73 0.17
CA ARG A 9 6.92 -7.75 -0.53
C ARG A 9 7.11 -6.50 -1.39
N ALA A 10 6.06 -6.01 -2.02
CA ALA A 10 6.12 -4.77 -2.79
C ALA A 10 6.42 -3.57 -1.89
N SER A 11 5.77 -3.45 -0.72
CA SER A 11 6.05 -2.37 0.24
C SER A 11 7.48 -2.44 0.79
N MET A 12 7.97 -3.63 1.14
CA MET A 12 9.37 -3.82 1.52
C MET A 12 10.35 -3.35 0.42
N GLY A 13 10.02 -3.60 -0.86
CA GLY A 13 10.79 -3.09 -2.00
C GLY A 13 10.80 -1.56 -2.09
N TYR A 14 9.65 -0.91 -1.93
CA TYR A 14 9.56 0.57 -1.92
C TYR A 14 10.35 1.19 -0.76
N CYS A 15 10.40 0.51 0.38
CA CYS A 15 11.12 0.96 1.56
C CYS A 15 12.61 0.53 1.58
N GLY A 16 13.07 -0.27 0.62
CA GLY A 16 14.44 -0.77 0.57
C GLY A 16 14.79 -1.76 1.70
N CYS A 17 13.80 -2.50 2.22
CA CYS A 17 13.99 -3.44 3.33
C CYS A 17 14.04 -4.89 2.82
N HIS A 18 15.04 -5.66 3.25
CA HIS A 18 15.24 -7.04 2.80
C HIS A 18 14.45 -8.06 3.62
N ASN A 19 14.05 -7.69 4.84
CA ASN A 19 13.28 -8.51 5.76
C ASN A 19 12.30 -7.66 6.60
N ILE A 20 11.42 -8.34 7.34
CA ILE A 20 10.39 -7.69 8.16
C ILE A 20 11.02 -6.86 9.30
N GLN A 21 12.13 -7.32 9.87
CA GLN A 21 12.80 -6.60 10.96
C GLN A 21 13.32 -5.24 10.48
N GLU A 22 14.01 -5.21 9.33
CA GLU A 22 14.47 -3.97 8.69
C GLU A 22 13.30 -3.02 8.40
N MET A 23 12.14 -3.55 7.99
CA MET A 23 10.97 -2.73 7.73
C MET A 23 10.43 -2.08 9.01
N ILE A 24 10.40 -2.83 10.12
CA ILE A 24 9.95 -2.32 11.43
C ILE A 24 10.90 -1.23 11.96
N GLU A 25 12.21 -1.41 11.77
CA GLU A 25 13.22 -0.54 12.39
C GLU A 25 13.55 0.70 11.55
N ASN A 26 13.55 0.59 10.22
CA ASN A 26 14.13 1.61 9.33
C ASN A 26 13.10 2.44 8.57
N THR A 27 11.83 2.00 8.48
CA THR A 27 10.82 2.76 7.73
C THR A 27 10.26 3.93 8.51
N GLN A 28 9.72 4.90 7.79
CA GLN A 28 9.17 6.11 8.37
C GLN A 28 7.73 6.29 7.93
N PHE A 29 6.88 6.68 8.86
CA PHE A 29 5.52 7.10 8.58
C PHE A 29 5.45 8.62 8.50
N ILE A 30 4.58 9.11 7.61
CA ILE A 30 4.22 10.52 7.56
C ILE A 30 2.74 10.67 7.89
N GLN A 31 2.40 11.80 8.51
CA GLN A 31 1.01 12.13 8.76
C GLN A 31 0.38 12.68 7.47
N ILE A 32 -0.75 12.12 7.08
CA ILE A 32 -1.55 12.59 5.93
C ILE A 32 -2.82 13.29 6.40
N THR A 33 -3.38 14.15 5.53
CA THR A 33 -4.66 14.81 5.76
C THR A 33 -5.83 13.94 5.29
N ALA A 34 -7.06 14.30 5.67
CA ALA A 34 -8.26 13.64 5.14
C ALA A 34 -8.38 13.75 3.60
N ALA A 35 -7.90 14.85 3.03
CA ALA A 35 -7.82 15.01 1.58
C ALA A 35 -6.80 14.02 0.96
N GLY A 36 -5.63 13.87 1.59
CA GLY A 36 -4.61 12.89 1.16
C GLY A 36 -5.09 11.44 1.27
N LEU A 37 -5.97 11.13 2.23
CA LEU A 37 -6.61 9.82 2.31
C LEU A 37 -7.51 9.57 1.09
N LYS A 38 -8.36 10.53 0.72
CA LYS A 38 -9.22 10.42 -0.48
C LYS A 38 -8.38 10.29 -1.75
N GLU A 39 -7.28 11.03 -1.83
CA GLU A 39 -6.33 10.96 -2.96
C GLU A 39 -5.64 9.59 -3.06
N SER A 40 -5.35 8.95 -1.94
CA SER A 40 -4.67 7.65 -1.91
C SER A 40 -5.54 6.51 -2.43
N HIS A 41 -6.87 6.65 -2.36
CA HIS A 41 -7.82 5.73 -2.97
C HIS A 41 -8.06 6.08 -4.44
N PRO A 42 -8.43 5.13 -5.32
CA PRO A 42 -8.91 5.46 -6.66
C PRO A 42 -10.05 6.46 -6.56
N HIS A 43 -9.90 7.59 -7.23
CA HIS A 43 -10.86 8.69 -7.25
C HIS A 43 -11.04 9.17 -8.69
N ASP A 44 -12.20 9.76 -8.97
CA ASP A 44 -12.59 10.31 -10.27
C ASP A 44 -12.53 9.32 -11.47
N VAL A 45 -12.68 8.01 -11.18
CA VAL A 45 -12.73 6.94 -12.19
C VAL A 45 -13.87 5.96 -11.91
N SER A 46 -14.52 5.46 -12.97
CA SER A 46 -15.45 4.33 -12.88
C SER A 46 -14.67 3.02 -12.93
N ILE A 47 -14.71 2.22 -11.86
CA ILE A 47 -14.09 0.90 -11.82
C ILE A 47 -14.91 -0.05 -12.72
N THR A 48 -14.37 -0.40 -13.88
CA THR A 48 -15.05 -1.28 -14.86
C THR A 48 -14.74 -2.76 -14.67
N VAL A 49 -13.68 -3.07 -13.90
CA VAL A 49 -13.22 -4.43 -13.58
C VAL A 49 -12.75 -4.44 -12.13
N GLU A 50 -13.23 -5.40 -11.33
CA GLU A 50 -12.81 -5.53 -9.93
C GLU A 50 -11.34 -5.95 -9.82
N ALA A 51 -10.60 -5.28 -8.93
CA ALA A 51 -9.24 -5.64 -8.63
C ALA A 51 -9.19 -6.73 -7.54
N PRO A 52 -8.36 -7.78 -7.69
CA PRO A 52 -8.29 -8.89 -6.74
C PRO A 52 -7.68 -8.53 -5.37
N ASN A 53 -7.16 -7.31 -5.21
CA ASN A 53 -6.48 -6.80 -4.03
C ASN A 53 -7.02 -5.43 -3.55
N TYR A 54 -8.09 -4.94 -4.17
CA TYR A 54 -8.68 -3.65 -3.82
C TYR A 54 -10.19 -3.75 -3.95
N SER A 55 -10.87 -3.76 -2.80
CA SER A 55 -12.32 -3.79 -2.69
C SER A 55 -12.71 -2.63 -1.77
N GLY A 56 -13.58 -1.76 -2.26
CA GLY A 56 -14.13 -0.60 -1.56
C GLY A 56 -15.63 -0.57 -1.74
#